data_AF-T1ALR3-F1
#
_entry.id   AF-T1ALR3-F1
#
_cell.length_a   1.000
_cell.length_b   1.000
_cell.length_c   1.000
_cell.angle_alpha   90.00
_cell.angle_beta   90.00
_cell.angle_gamma   90.00
#
_symmetry.space_group_name_H-M   'P 1'
#
loop_
_entity.id
_entity.type
_entity.pdbx_description
1 polymer ?
#
loop_
_entity_poly.entity_id
_entity_poly.type
_entity_poly.pdbx_seq_one_letter_code
_entity_poly.pdbx_strand_id
1 'polypeptide(L)' 'MAKRDFYDVLGVPRTASADDIKSAYRRLARQYHPDVSKESPKVAEEKFKEVS' A
#
# COMPACT_ATOMS: atom_id res chain seq x y z
N MET A 1 11.06 -9.50 14.11
CA MET A 1 10.71 -10.23 12.88
C MET A 1 10.77 -9.25 11.73
N ALA A 2 11.39 -9.62 10.61
CA ALA A 2 11.91 -8.75 9.54
C ALA A 2 11.15 -7.43 9.33
N LYS A 3 11.89 -6.31 9.35
CA LYS A 3 11.43 -4.97 8.97
C LYS A 3 10.74 -5.10 7.61
N ARG A 4 9.40 -5.12 7.58
CA ARG A 4 8.64 -5.32 6.35
C ARG A 4 9.13 -4.29 5.36
N ASP A 5 9.62 -4.76 4.22
CA ASP A 5 10.16 -3.87 3.22
C ASP A 5 9.01 -3.06 2.63
N PHE A 6 9.03 -1.74 2.86
CA PHE A 6 8.01 -0.82 2.35
C PHE A 6 7.79 -0.96 0.84
N TYR A 7 8.85 -1.35 0.13
CA TYR A 7 8.83 -1.69 -1.29
C TYR A 7 7.94 -2.90 -1.59
N ASP A 8 8.04 -3.98 -0.81
CA ASP A 8 7.20 -5.17 -0.95
C ASP A 8 5.73 -4.87 -0.62
N VAL A 9 5.49 -4.04 0.40
CA VAL A 9 4.14 -3.60 0.79
C VAL A 9 3.49 -2.75 -0.31
N LEU A 10 4.27 -1.86 -0.93
CA LEU A 10 3.83 -1.08 -2.08
C LEU A 10 3.78 -1.90 -3.38
N GLY A 11 4.32 -3.13 -3.39
CA GLY A 11 4.43 -3.97 -4.57
C GLY A 11 5.36 -3.39 -5.65
N VAL A 12 6.34 -2.60 -5.24
CA VAL A 12 7.32 -1.96 -6.13
C VAL A 12 8.73 -2.48 -5.83
N PRO A 13 9.62 -2.56 -6.83
CA PRO A 13 11.01 -2.98 -6.58
C PRO A 13 11.75 -1.96 -5.70
N ARG A 14 12.80 -2.40 -4.99
CA ARG A 14 13.67 -1.51 -4.19
C ARG A 14 14.39 -0.44 -5.02
N THR A 15 14.46 -0.64 -6.33
CA THR A 15 15.01 0.28 -7.32
C THR A 15 13.95 1.22 -7.90
N ALA A 16 12.70 1.15 -7.43
CA ALA A 16 11.61 1.99 -7.89
C ALA A 16 11.91 3.46 -7.66
N SER A 17 11.55 4.29 -8.64
CA SER A 17 11.69 5.73 -8.52
C SER A 17 10.66 6.31 -7.55
N ALA A 18 10.90 7.53 -7.07
CA ALA A 18 9.94 8.23 -6.21
C ALA A 18 8.55 8.37 -6.88
N ASP A 19 8.50 8.46 -8.20
CA ASP A 19 7.27 8.53 -8.98
C ASP A 19 6.53 7.18 -9.01
N ASP A 20 7.26 6.07 -9.14
CA ASP A 20 6.70 4.71 -9.07
C ASP A 20 6.10 4.44 -7.68
N ILE A 21 6.82 4.83 -6.63
CA ILE A 21 6.36 4.75 -5.23
C ILE A 21 5.07 5.55 -5.05
N LYS A 22 5.03 6.81 -5.53
CA LYS A 22 3.84 7.66 -5.45
C LYS A 22 2.66 7.08 -6.22
N SER A 23 2.89 6.52 -7.40
CA SER A 23 1.83 5.92 -8.22
C SER A 23 1.30 4.64 -7.60
N ALA A 24 2.16 3.78 -7.06
CA ALA A 24 1.78 2.57 -6.34
C ALA A 24 0.97 2.91 -5.08
N TYR A 25 1.44 3.87 -4.28
CA TYR A 25 0.72 4.37 -3.11
C TYR A 25 -0.68 4.88 -3.49
N ARG A 26 -0.81 5.73 -4.52
CA ARG A 26 -2.11 6.23 -4.98
C ARG A 26 -3.03 5.13 -5.50
N ARG A 27 -2.47 4.07 -6.09
CA ARG A 27 -3.24 2.93 -6.58
C ARG A 27 -3.78 2.09 -5.41
N LEU A 28 -2.92 1.76 -4.46
CA LEU A 28 -3.27 1.02 -3.25
C LEU A 28 -4.23 1.81 -2.35
N ALA A 29 -3.99 3.11 -2.17
CA ALA A 29 -4.85 3.99 -1.39
C ALA A 29 -6.27 4.06 -1.98
N ARG A 30 -6.42 4.10 -3.31
CA ARG A 30 -7.75 4.04 -3.96
C ARG A 30 -8.38 2.65 -3.90
N GLN A 31 -7.57 1.60 -3.97
CA GLN A 31 -8.03 0.20 -3.90
C GLN A 31 -8.51 -0.20 -2.51
N TYR A 32 -7.90 0.37 -1.45
CA TYR A 32 -8.28 0.17 -0.05
C TYR A 32 -9.05 1.35 0.55
N HIS A 33 -9.43 2.35 -0.26
CA HIS A 33 -10.20 3.48 0.24
C HIS A 33 -11.57 2.99 0.71
N PRO A 34 -12.05 3.36 1.90
CA PRO A 34 -13.34 2.90 2.43
C PRO A 34 -14.53 3.28 1.55
N ASP A 35 -14.43 4.37 0.78
CA ASP A 35 -15.50 4.78 -0.16
C ASP A 35 -15.56 3.97 -1.46
N VAL A 36 -14.48 3.27 -1.84
CA VAL A 36 -14.36 2.60 -3.16
C VAL A 36 -14.16 1.09 -3.01
N SER A 37 -13.56 0.67 -1.89
CA SER A 37 -13.32 -0.73 -1.57
C SER A 37 -14.54 -1.36 -0.92
N LYS A 38 -15.00 -2.48 -1.48
CA LYS A 38 -16.00 -3.36 -0.84
C LYS A 38 -15.36 -4.33 0.16
N GLU A 39 -14.03 -4.31 0.33
CA GLU A 39 -13.35 -5.13 1.33
C GLU A 39 -13.57 -4.57 2.73
N SER A 40 -13.70 -5.47 3.71
CA SER A 40 -13.94 -5.12 5.10
C SER A 40 -12.90 -4.10 5.59
N PRO A 41 -13.32 -3.01 6.27
CA PRO A 41 -12.43 -1.91 6.68
C PRO A 41 -11.24 -2.39 7.53
N LYS A 42 -11.36 -3.53 8.22
CA LYS A 42 -10.26 -4.17 8.95
C LYS A 42 -9.07 -4.58 8.07
N VAL A 43 -9.34 -5.09 6.87
CA VAL A 43 -8.28 -5.53 5.92
C VAL A 43 -7.62 -4.31 5.29
N ALA A 44 -8.41 -3.28 4.96
CA ALA A 44 -7.91 -2.01 4.48
C ALA A 44 -7.06 -1.31 5.55
N GLU A 45 -7.48 -1.32 6.82
CA GLU A 45 -6.75 -0.71 7.93
C GLU A 45 -5.45 -1.45 8.25
N GLU A 46 -5.44 -2.78 8.25
CA GLU A 46 -4.19 -3.55 8.42
C GLU A 46 -3.22 -3.29 7.28
N LYS A 47 -3.67 -3.37 6.03
CA LYS A 47 -2.82 -3.09 4.87
C LYS A 47 -2.35 -1.63 4.84
N PHE A 48 -3.17 -0.68 5.28
CA PHE A 48 -2.77 0.72 5.37
C PHE A 48 -1.74 0.96 6.47
N LYS A 49 -1.91 0.35 7.67
CA LYS A 49 -0.90 0.35 8.75
C LYS A 49 0.43 -0.27 8.34
N GLU A 50 0.40 -1.20 7.38
CA GLU A 50 1.63 -1.78 6.82
C GLU A 50 2.30 -0.87 5.79
N VAL A 51 1.53 -0.04 5.08
CA VAL A 51 2.01 0.91 4.08
C VAL A 51 2.53 2.22 4.71
N SER A 52 1.95 2.65 5.84
CA SER A 52 2.18 3.94 6.51
C SER A 52 3.35 3.97 7.49
#